data_AF-A0A839JTM9-F1
#
_entry.id   AF-A0A839JTM9-F1
#
_cell.length_a   1.000
_cell.length_b   1.000
_cell.length_c   1.000
_cell.angle_alpha   90.00
_cell.angle_beta   90.00
_cell.angle_gamma   90.00
#
_symmetry.space_group_name_H-M   'P 1'
#
loop_
_entity.id
_entity.type
_entity.pdbx_description
1 polymer ?
#
loop_
_entity_poly.entity_id
_entity_poly.type
_entity_poly.pdbx_seq_one_letter_code
_entity_poly.pdbx_strand_id
1 'polypeptide(L)'
;MITIQIKDGNGEVLFTIQDFFSLSISESINQSGTLNLSFPTKERMRKQKLQKGWKISVYYGFSLTEVIQLFDGFISGFTLNSDHIYLEATNWIGYLQYRMLRTAKNYSTVTIKTIIQQCFEELNQTSRLPFLLGQNTCETPLTRDFIVGSSFFDVLKAAEEVNPKLCYRMKTEGDQIF
;
A
#
# COMPACT_ATOMS: atom_id res chain seq x y z
N MET A 1 -10.29 12.51 17.42
CA MET A 1 -11.35 11.72 16.72
C MET A 1 -10.72 10.92 15.60
N ILE A 2 -11.04 9.63 15.45
CA ILE A 2 -10.58 8.81 14.33
C ILE A 2 -11.59 8.93 13.19
N THR A 3 -11.10 9.10 11.96
CA THR A 3 -11.91 9.10 10.73
C THR A 3 -11.25 8.21 9.70
N ILE A 4 -12.03 7.30 9.13
CA ILE A 4 -11.56 6.37 8.12
C ILE A 4 -12.26 6.72 6.81
N GLN A 5 -11.49 6.87 5.74
CA GLN A 5 -12.01 7.14 4.41
C GLN A 5 -11.73 5.95 3.50
N ILE A 6 -12.75 5.51 2.77
CA ILE A 6 -12.61 4.54 1.67
C ILE A 6 -12.86 5.28 0.37
N LYS A 7 -11.90 5.22 -0.54
CA LYS A 7 -11.94 5.85 -1.87
C LYS A 7 -11.99 4.79 -2.97
N ASP A 8 -12.73 5.09 -4.03
CA ASP A 8 -12.84 4.22 -5.19
C ASP A 8 -11.58 4.25 -6.08
N GLY A 9 -11.62 3.56 -7.22
CA GLY A 9 -10.52 3.55 -8.20
C GLY A 9 -10.26 4.90 -8.89
N ASN A 10 -11.17 5.87 -8.77
CA ASN A 10 -11.02 7.23 -9.28
C ASN A 10 -10.52 8.21 -8.21
N GLY A 11 -10.39 7.75 -6.95
CA GLY A 11 -9.97 8.57 -5.82
C GLY A 11 -11.12 9.31 -5.11
N GLU A 12 -12.38 9.06 -5.48
CA GLU A 12 -13.54 9.68 -4.85
C GLU A 12 -13.87 9.01 -3.51
N VAL A 13 -14.17 9.80 -2.49
CA VAL A 13 -14.54 9.28 -1.16
C VAL A 13 -15.93 8.65 -1.24
N LEU A 14 -16.00 7.33 -1.12
CA LEU A 14 -17.24 6.56 -1.10
C LEU A 14 -17.83 6.45 0.29
N PHE A 15 -16.97 6.18 1.28
CA PHE A 15 -17.38 5.99 2.66
C PHE A 15 -16.50 6.80 3.60
N THR A 16 -17.14 7.42 4.58
CA THR A 16 -16.50 8.00 5.75
C THR A 16 -17.03 7.27 6.98
N ILE A 17 -16.13 6.64 7.73
CA ILE A 17 -16.45 5.81 8.88
C ILE A 17 -15.83 6.49 10.11
N GLN A 18 -16.67 6.74 11.09
CA GLN A 18 -16.31 7.34 12.39
C GLN A 18 -16.81 6.45 13.53
N ASP A 19 -17.92 5.74 13.31
CA ASP A 19 -18.43 4.69 14.19
C ASP A 19 -17.87 3.34 13.75
N PHE A 20 -17.11 2.68 14.61
CA PHE A 20 -16.58 1.34 14.40
C PHE A 20 -16.53 0.56 15.71
N PHE A 21 -16.66 -0.76 15.63
CA PHE A 21 -16.58 -1.67 16.77
C PHE A 21 -15.13 -1.95 17.17
N SER A 22 -14.24 -2.07 16.18
CA SER A 22 -12.81 -2.29 16.41
C SER A 22 -11.98 -1.75 15.26
N LEU A 23 -10.78 -1.26 15.60
CA LEU A 23 -9.75 -0.84 14.67
C LEU A 23 -8.40 -1.34 15.21
N SER A 24 -7.66 -2.05 14.38
CA SER A 24 -6.28 -2.45 14.65
C SER A 24 -5.41 -2.06 13.48
N ILE A 25 -4.29 -1.39 13.76
CA ILE A 25 -3.30 -0.95 12.78
C ILE A 25 -1.94 -1.45 13.26
N SER A 26 -1.22 -2.12 12.37
CA SER A 26 0.16 -2.55 12.59
C SER A 26 1.00 -2.07 11.43
N GLU A 27 1.90 -1.11 11.66
CA GLU A 27 2.85 -0.63 10.65
C GLU A 27 4.28 -0.66 11.18
N SER A 28 5.19 -1.05 10.29
CA SER A 28 6.63 -1.08 10.52
C SER A 28 7.34 -0.67 9.25
N ILE A 29 8.48 0.03 9.39
CA ILE A 29 9.30 0.44 8.24
C ILE A 29 9.71 -0.81 7.43
N ASN A 30 9.62 -0.72 6.11
CA ASN A 30 9.96 -1.79 5.16
C ASN A 30 9.21 -3.12 5.37
N GLN A 31 8.08 -3.11 6.07
CA GLN A 31 7.25 -4.28 6.31
C GLN A 31 5.82 -4.06 5.83
N SER A 32 5.14 -5.16 5.49
CA SER A 32 3.71 -5.14 5.19
C SER A 32 2.97 -4.66 6.42
N GLY A 33 2.34 -3.50 6.31
CA GLY A 33 1.45 -2.97 7.33
C GLY A 33 0.04 -3.50 7.12
N THR A 34 -0.67 -3.74 8.21
CA THR A 34 -2.03 -4.27 8.18
C THR A 34 -3.00 -3.35 8.91
N LEU A 35 -4.23 -3.33 8.40
CA LEU A 35 -5.37 -2.71 9.04
C LEU A 35 -6.51 -3.73 9.09
N ASN A 36 -7.08 -3.92 10.28
CA ASN A 36 -8.30 -4.70 10.49
C ASN A 36 -9.35 -3.77 11.12
N LEU A 37 -10.54 -3.74 10.51
CA LEU A 37 -11.60 -2.82 10.87
C LEU A 37 -12.94 -3.56 10.91
N SER A 38 -13.71 -3.36 11.99
CA SER A 38 -15.09 -3.83 12.10
C SER A 38 -16.02 -2.65 12.35
N PHE A 39 -17.08 -2.50 11.57
CA PHE A 39 -17.98 -1.34 11.64
C PHE A 39 -19.41 -1.70 11.22
N PRO A 40 -20.44 -0.96 11.68
CA PRO A 40 -21.83 -1.28 11.37
C PRO A 40 -22.16 -1.15 9.88
N THR A 41 -22.97 -2.07 9.37
CA THR A 41 -23.45 -2.06 7.98
C THR A 41 -24.51 -0.98 7.82
N LYS A 42 -24.19 0.11 7.10
CA LYS A 42 -25.17 1.17 6.74
C LYS A 42 -25.88 0.83 5.42
N GLU A 43 -27.12 1.30 5.25
CA GLU A 43 -27.94 0.98 4.05
C GLU A 43 -27.23 1.36 2.73
N ARG A 44 -26.53 2.50 2.72
CA ARG A 44 -25.72 2.94 1.56
C ARG A 44 -24.65 1.92 1.17
N MET A 45 -24.01 1.26 2.13
CA MET A 45 -22.97 0.26 1.89
C MET A 45 -23.54 -1.05 1.32
N ARG A 46 -24.83 -1.33 1.52
CA ARG A 46 -25.50 -2.45 0.86
C ARG A 46 -25.76 -2.19 -0.62
N LYS A 47 -25.98 -0.92 -0.99
CA LYS A 47 -26.24 -0.48 -2.38
C LYS A 47 -24.96 -0.27 -3.18
N GLN A 48 -23.86 0.10 -2.52
CA GLN A 48 -22.58 0.43 -3.16
C GLN A 48 -21.52 -0.63 -2.83
N LYS A 49 -21.08 -1.37 -3.85
CA LYS A 49 -20.23 -2.56 -3.70
C LYS A 49 -18.80 -2.17 -3.28
N LEU A 50 -18.36 -2.56 -2.09
CA LEU A 50 -16.94 -2.55 -1.69
C LEU A 50 -16.11 -3.45 -2.63
N GLN A 51 -14.88 -3.04 -2.94
CA GLN A 51 -13.98 -3.80 -3.81
C GLN A 51 -12.56 -3.87 -3.24
N LYS A 52 -11.87 -4.98 -3.52
CA LYS A 52 -10.45 -5.12 -3.24
C LYS A 52 -9.65 -4.14 -4.11
N GLY A 53 -8.54 -3.64 -3.59
CA GLY A 53 -7.67 -2.67 -4.25
C GLY A 53 -8.16 -1.22 -4.17
N TRP A 54 -9.34 -0.95 -3.61
CA TRP A 54 -9.76 0.40 -3.27
C TRP A 54 -8.93 0.97 -2.13
N LYS A 55 -8.72 2.29 -2.16
CA LYS A 55 -7.86 2.98 -1.20
C LYS A 55 -8.58 3.16 0.13
N ILE A 56 -7.87 2.94 1.22
CA ILE A 56 -8.36 3.19 2.58
C ILE A 56 -7.31 3.96 3.36
N SER A 57 -7.77 5.01 4.04
CA SER A 57 -6.92 5.91 4.81
C SER A 57 -7.51 6.10 6.20
N VAL A 58 -6.69 6.03 7.24
CA VAL A 58 -7.09 6.29 8.63
C VAL A 58 -6.43 7.57 9.08
N TYR A 59 -7.24 8.46 9.63
CA TYR A 59 -6.84 9.74 10.16
C TYR A 59 -7.21 9.85 11.61
N TYR A 60 -6.37 10.54 12.38
CA TYR A 60 -6.64 10.93 13.75
C TYR A 60 -6.46 12.44 13.89
N GLY A 61 -7.54 13.13 14.26
CA GLY A 61 -7.54 14.57 14.47
C GLY A 61 -7.60 14.92 15.96
N PHE A 62 -6.66 15.76 16.41
CA PHE A 62 -6.66 16.40 17.73
C PHE A 62 -7.39 17.76 17.70
N SER A 63 -7.51 18.40 16.54
CA SER A 63 -8.21 19.69 16.31
C SER A 63 -8.68 19.83 14.86
N LEU A 64 -9.36 20.94 14.50
CA LEU A 64 -9.78 21.27 13.13
C LEU A 64 -8.61 21.51 12.16
N THR A 65 -7.38 21.68 12.66
CA THR A 65 -6.21 22.06 11.85
C THR A 65 -5.11 21.00 11.81
N GLU A 66 -5.13 20.01 12.71
CA GLU A 66 -4.09 18.99 12.81
C GLU A 66 -4.68 17.60 12.63
N VAL A 67 -4.48 17.04 11.44
CA VAL A 67 -4.90 15.69 11.07
C VAL A 67 -3.65 14.83 10.85
N ILE A 68 -3.47 13.80 11.68
CA ILE A 68 -2.39 12.83 11.56
C ILE A 68 -2.91 11.65 10.76
N GLN A 69 -2.23 11.27 9.67
CA GLN A 69 -2.52 10.02 8.97
C GLN A 69 -1.88 8.85 9.73
N LEU A 70 -2.71 7.93 10.21
CA LEU A 70 -2.29 6.74 10.95
C LEU A 70 -2.05 5.52 10.05
N PHE A 71 -2.70 5.48 8.88
CA PHE A 71 -2.57 4.39 7.92
C PHE A 71 -3.00 4.86 6.53
N ASP A 72 -2.32 4.37 5.50
CA ASP A 72 -2.73 4.53 4.11
C ASP A 72 -2.42 3.26 3.31
N GLY A 73 -3.44 2.72 2.65
CA GLY A 73 -3.31 1.43 2.00
C GLY A 73 -4.48 1.06 1.11
N PHE A 74 -4.62 -0.23 0.87
CA PHE A 74 -5.57 -0.81 -0.06
C PHE A 74 -6.32 -1.96 0.59
N ILE A 75 -7.62 -2.04 0.32
CA ILE A 75 -8.47 -3.13 0.80
C ILE A 75 -7.96 -4.45 0.21
N SER A 76 -7.61 -5.40 1.07
CA SER A 76 -7.14 -6.74 0.71
C SER A 76 -8.25 -7.79 0.84
N GLY A 77 -9.19 -7.58 1.77
CA GLY A 77 -10.28 -8.49 2.09
C GLY A 77 -11.44 -7.79 2.80
N PHE A 78 -12.63 -8.37 2.71
CA PHE A 78 -13.77 -7.95 3.53
C PHE A 78 -14.86 -9.04 3.56
N THR A 79 -15.64 -9.03 4.63
CA THR A 79 -16.82 -9.87 4.83
C THR A 79 -18.01 -8.98 5.18
N LEU A 80 -19.12 -9.15 4.47
CA LEU A 80 -20.36 -8.40 4.68
C LEU A 80 -21.34 -9.24 5.47
N ASN A 81 -21.64 -8.83 6.71
CA ASN A 81 -22.71 -9.37 7.52
C ASN A 81 -23.92 -8.42 7.54
N SER A 82 -25.06 -8.90 8.04
CA SER A 82 -26.31 -8.13 8.06
C SER A 82 -26.18 -6.86 8.91
N ASP A 83 -25.44 -6.93 10.01
CA ASP A 83 -25.28 -5.90 11.04
C ASP A 83 -23.92 -5.20 11.01
N HIS A 84 -22.86 -5.88 10.54
CA HIS A 84 -21.51 -5.32 10.49
C HIS A 84 -20.70 -5.75 9.26
N ILE A 85 -19.64 -5.01 8.98
CA ILE A 85 -18.64 -5.30 7.95
C ILE A 85 -17.32 -5.50 8.65
N TYR A 86 -16.65 -6.60 8.33
CA TYR A 86 -15.25 -6.80 8.65
C TYR A 86 -14.40 -6.49 7.41
N LEU A 87 -13.36 -5.68 7.56
CA LEU A 87 -12.51 -5.20 6.47
C LEU A 87 -11.04 -5.38 6.85
N GLU A 88 -10.28 -5.90 5.89
CA GLU A 88 -8.84 -6.04 5.96
C GLU A 88 -8.20 -5.17 4.87
N ALA A 89 -7.11 -4.51 5.23
CA ALA A 89 -6.31 -3.75 4.29
C ALA A 89 -4.82 -3.92 4.56
N THR A 90 -4.04 -3.73 3.51
CA THR A 90 -2.58 -3.71 3.59
C THR A 90 -2.06 -2.37 3.08
N ASN A 91 -0.93 -1.92 3.64
CA ASN A 91 -0.27 -0.73 3.12
C ASN A 91 0.34 -1.00 1.74
N TRP A 92 0.95 0.01 1.14
CA TRP A 92 1.55 -0.11 -0.21
C TRP A 92 2.61 -1.24 -0.30
N ILE A 93 3.36 -1.53 0.78
CA ILE A 93 4.33 -2.64 0.81
C ILE A 93 3.61 -3.99 0.74
N GLY A 94 2.56 -4.18 1.55
CA GLY A 94 1.76 -5.39 1.51
C GLY A 94 1.05 -5.57 0.17
N TYR A 95 0.63 -4.48 -0.47
CA TYR A 95 0.08 -4.52 -1.83
C TYR A 95 1.08 -5.07 -2.85
N LEU A 96 2.37 -4.78 -2.71
CA LEU A 96 3.41 -5.24 -3.63
C LEU A 96 3.67 -6.75 -3.58
N GLN A 97 3.27 -7.44 -2.51
CA GLN A 97 3.34 -8.90 -2.43
C GLN A 97 2.47 -9.58 -3.49
N TYR A 98 1.43 -8.89 -3.98
CA TYR A 98 0.53 -9.39 -5.03
C TYR A 98 0.93 -8.93 -6.44
N ARG A 99 2.05 -8.22 -6.59
CA ARG A 99 2.52 -7.66 -7.86
C ARG A 99 3.71 -8.46 -8.36
N MET A 100 3.42 -9.44 -9.20
CA MET A 100 4.36 -10.49 -9.61
C MET A 100 5.04 -10.19 -10.94
N LEU A 101 6.33 -10.44 -11.02
CA LEU A 101 7.09 -10.44 -12.27
C LEU A 101 6.59 -11.58 -13.17
N ARG A 102 6.31 -11.24 -14.44
CA ARG A 102 5.84 -12.23 -15.43
C ARG A 102 6.99 -12.94 -16.14
N THR A 103 8.18 -12.34 -16.08
CA THR A 103 9.39 -12.86 -16.71
C THR A 103 10.50 -12.97 -15.67
N ALA A 104 11.38 -13.96 -15.83
CA ALA A 104 12.57 -14.06 -15.00
C ALA A 104 13.52 -12.89 -15.31
N LYS A 105 14.24 -12.41 -14.29
CA LYS A 105 15.23 -11.33 -14.39
C LYS A 105 16.54 -11.79 -13.81
N ASN A 106 17.61 -11.65 -14.57
CA ASN A 106 18.96 -11.95 -14.13
C ASN A 106 19.75 -10.65 -14.12
N TYR A 107 20.12 -10.18 -12.93
CA TYR A 107 20.89 -8.96 -12.76
C TYR A 107 22.30 -9.31 -12.29
N SER A 108 23.30 -8.83 -13.02
CA SER A 108 24.71 -8.96 -12.67
C SER A 108 25.33 -7.58 -12.51
N THR A 109 25.68 -7.20 -11.28
CA THR A 109 26.29 -5.90 -10.94
C THR A 109 25.48 -4.70 -11.42
N VAL A 110 24.15 -4.78 -11.32
CA VAL A 110 23.25 -3.67 -11.69
C VAL A 110 22.88 -2.89 -10.44
N THR A 111 22.87 -1.56 -10.51
CA THR A 111 22.51 -0.70 -9.38
C THR A 111 21.08 -0.97 -8.90
N ILE A 112 20.85 -0.96 -7.59
CA ILE A 112 19.51 -1.12 -6.97
C ILE A 112 18.49 -0.15 -7.58
N LYS A 113 18.86 1.12 -7.83
CA LYS A 113 17.95 2.07 -8.48
C LYS A 113 17.40 1.58 -9.82
N THR A 114 18.28 1.03 -10.65
CA THR A 114 17.95 0.58 -12.01
C THR A 114 17.08 -0.67 -11.95
N ILE A 115 17.38 -1.60 -11.05
CA ILE A 115 16.57 -2.81 -10.83
C ILE A 115 15.14 -2.45 -10.40
N ILE A 116 15.01 -1.61 -9.37
CA ILE A 116 13.71 -1.16 -8.86
C ILE A 116 12.91 -0.44 -9.96
N GLN A 117 13.57 0.45 -10.72
CA GLN A 117 12.92 1.17 -11.81
C GLN A 117 12.42 0.24 -12.91
N GLN A 118 13.26 -0.67 -13.40
CA GLN A 118 12.89 -1.62 -14.46
C GLN A 118 11.73 -2.53 -14.04
N CYS A 119 11.78 -3.08 -12.82
CA CYS A 119 10.72 -3.90 -12.28
C CYS A 119 9.41 -3.11 -12.09
N PHE A 120 9.49 -1.87 -11.60
CA PHE A 120 8.32 -1.00 -11.46
C PHE A 120 7.65 -0.70 -12.81
N GLU A 121 8.44 -0.33 -13.83
CA GLU A 121 7.96 -0.02 -15.17
C GLU A 121 7.25 -1.21 -15.83
N GLU A 122 7.86 -2.41 -15.78
CA GLU A 122 7.24 -3.64 -16.30
C GLU A 122 5.90 -3.94 -15.62
N LEU A 123 5.87 -3.86 -14.29
CA LEU A 123 4.66 -4.13 -13.52
C LEU A 123 3.57 -3.12 -13.83
N ASN A 124 3.93 -1.85 -13.99
CA ASN A 124 3.00 -0.76 -14.27
C ASN A 124 2.44 -0.82 -15.71
N GLN A 125 3.21 -1.31 -16.68
CA GLN A 125 2.74 -1.56 -18.05
C GLN A 125 1.69 -2.68 -18.10
N THR A 126 1.87 -3.70 -17.26
CA THR A 126 1.01 -4.87 -17.22
C THR A 126 -0.31 -4.60 -16.49
N SER A 127 -0.22 -3.93 -15.35
CA SER A 127 -1.35 -3.52 -14.52
C SER A 127 -0.94 -2.23 -13.87
N ARG A 128 -1.74 -1.18 -13.95
CA ARG A 128 -1.31 0.10 -13.37
C ARG A 128 -1.11 -0.05 -11.85
N LEU A 129 0.03 0.40 -11.34
CA LEU A 129 0.25 0.53 -9.90
C LEU A 129 -0.53 1.75 -9.40
N PRO A 130 -1.20 1.66 -8.24
CA PRO A 130 -1.99 2.77 -7.69
C PRO A 130 -1.14 3.88 -7.05
N PHE A 131 0.16 3.90 -7.32
CA PHE A 131 1.14 4.86 -6.82
C PHE A 131 2.28 5.01 -7.83
N LEU A 132 3.05 6.10 -7.68
CA LEU A 132 4.21 6.40 -8.51
C LEU A 132 5.49 6.00 -7.79
N LEU A 133 6.53 5.66 -8.57
CA LEU A 133 7.87 5.50 -8.04
C LEU A 133 8.45 6.89 -7.74
N GLY A 134 8.84 7.11 -6.48
CA GLY A 134 9.52 8.33 -6.07
C GLY A 134 10.99 8.37 -6.51
N GLN A 135 11.74 9.38 -6.04
CA GLN A 135 13.18 9.46 -6.30
C GLN A 135 13.91 8.27 -5.65
N ASN A 136 14.70 7.56 -6.44
CA ASN A 136 15.58 6.49 -5.98
C ASN A 136 17.00 6.75 -6.48
N THR A 137 17.92 7.04 -5.57
CA THR A 137 19.32 7.39 -5.87
C THR A 137 20.30 6.30 -5.42
N CYS A 138 19.83 5.09 -5.13
CA CYS A 138 20.68 4.02 -4.63
C CYS A 138 21.57 3.42 -5.75
N GLU A 139 22.83 3.83 -5.78
CA GLU A 139 23.85 3.34 -6.71
C GLU A 139 24.50 2.00 -6.28
N THR A 140 24.12 1.45 -5.12
CA THR A 140 24.70 0.18 -4.65
C THR A 140 24.43 -0.94 -5.67
N PRO A 141 25.45 -1.66 -6.14
CA PRO A 141 25.26 -2.76 -7.09
C PRO A 141 24.64 -3.97 -6.39
N LEU A 142 23.75 -4.66 -7.11
CA LEU A 142 23.10 -5.90 -6.71
C LEU A 142 23.28 -6.92 -7.83
N THR A 143 23.71 -8.12 -7.45
CA THR A 143 23.73 -9.31 -8.31
C THR A 143 22.71 -10.29 -7.78
N ARG A 144 21.62 -10.51 -8.51
CA ARG A 144 20.50 -11.35 -8.07
C ARG A 144 19.66 -11.81 -9.25
N ASP A 145 19.20 -13.05 -9.17
CA ASP A 145 18.20 -13.60 -10.07
C ASP A 145 16.82 -13.59 -9.39
N PHE A 146 15.81 -13.16 -10.14
CA PHE A 146 14.40 -13.21 -9.77
C PHE A 146 13.67 -14.14 -10.73
N ILE A 147 13.05 -15.17 -10.19
CA ILE A 147 12.32 -16.16 -10.99
C ILE A 147 10.94 -15.61 -11.40
N VAL A 148 10.30 -16.28 -12.36
CA VAL A 148 8.90 -15.98 -12.70
C VAL A 148 8.05 -16.17 -11.44
N GLY A 149 7.19 -15.18 -11.16
CA GLY A 149 6.39 -15.18 -9.95
C GLY A 149 7.08 -14.60 -8.72
N SER A 150 8.32 -14.10 -8.79
CA SER A 150 8.83 -13.22 -7.73
C SER A 150 7.99 -11.94 -7.66
N SER A 151 7.62 -11.53 -6.45
CA SER A 151 6.87 -10.30 -6.20
C SER A 151 7.79 -9.08 -6.24
N PHE A 152 7.24 -7.89 -6.46
CA PHE A 152 8.01 -6.66 -6.32
C PHE A 152 8.50 -6.46 -4.88
N PHE A 153 7.77 -7.00 -3.89
CA PHE A 153 8.23 -7.05 -2.52
C PHE A 153 9.52 -7.86 -2.35
N ASP A 154 9.67 -9.00 -3.06
CA ASP A 154 10.89 -9.80 -3.03
C ASP A 154 12.09 -9.03 -3.61
N VAL A 155 11.85 -8.20 -4.64
CA VAL A 155 12.87 -7.30 -5.22
C VAL A 155 13.31 -6.27 -4.17
N LEU A 156 12.37 -5.64 -3.47
CA LEU A 156 12.68 -4.67 -2.42
C LEU A 156 13.40 -5.33 -1.23
N LYS A 157 13.07 -6.58 -0.90
CA LYS A 157 13.77 -7.33 0.15
C LYS A 157 15.20 -7.68 -0.23
N ALA A 158 15.44 -8.16 -1.46
CA ALA A 158 16.80 -8.40 -1.94
C ALA A 158 17.65 -7.12 -1.95
N ALA A 159 17.06 -5.96 -2.27
CA ALA A 159 17.74 -4.67 -2.18
C ALA A 159 18.07 -4.29 -0.71
N GLU A 160 17.15 -4.52 0.22
CA GLU A 160 17.34 -4.26 1.66
C GLU A 160 18.43 -5.16 2.27
N GLU A 161 18.52 -6.43 1.85
CA GLU A 161 19.58 -7.35 2.27
C GLU A 161 20.98 -6.82 1.92
N VAL A 162 21.12 -6.18 0.76
CA VAL A 162 22.40 -5.61 0.29
C VAL A 162 22.66 -4.22 0.84
N ASN A 163 21.62 -3.41 1.02
CA ASN A 163 21.72 -2.09 1.63
C ASN A 163 20.66 -1.91 2.73
N PRO A 164 20.97 -2.29 3.98
CA PRO A 164 20.04 -2.19 5.11
C PRO A 164 19.64 -0.77 5.50
N LYS A 165 20.27 0.25 4.92
CA LYS A 165 19.92 1.67 5.14
C LYS A 165 18.76 2.13 4.25
N LEU A 166 18.31 1.29 3.32
CA LEU A 166 17.15 1.60 2.48
C LEU A 166 15.91 1.76 3.34
N CYS A 167 15.19 2.86 3.16
CA CYS A 167 13.93 3.13 3.80
C CYS A 167 12.92 3.49 2.72
N TYR A 168 11.93 2.62 2.53
CA TYR A 168 10.89 2.86 1.55
C TYR A 168 9.74 3.62 2.18
N ARG A 169 9.31 4.70 1.51
CA ARG A 169 8.22 5.56 1.98
C ARG A 169 7.26 5.85 0.85
N MET A 170 5.97 5.88 1.16
CA MET A 170 4.99 6.49 0.29
C MET A 170 4.96 7.99 0.57
N LYS A 171 5.09 8.80 -0.47
CA LYS A 171 4.92 10.25 -0.38
C LYS A 171 3.56 10.59 -0.96
N THR A 172 2.74 11.35 -0.22
CA THR A 172 1.51 11.91 -0.77
C THR A 172 1.86 13.16 -1.57
N GLU A 173 1.16 13.43 -2.69
CA GLU A 173 1.34 14.70 -3.41
C GLU A 173 1.10 15.86 -2.45
N GLY A 174 2.09 16.75 -2.30
CA GLY A 174 2.00 17.94 -1.44
C GLY A 174 2.92 17.94 -0.21
N ASP A 175 3.61 16.85 0.12
CA ASP A 175 4.59 16.85 1.22
C ASP A 175 5.80 17.75 0.86
N GLN A 176 5.80 18.97 1.40
CA GLN A 176 6.96 19.85 1.41
C GLN A 176 8.02 19.26 2.34
N ILE A 177 9.24 19.16 1.82
CA ILE A 177 10.41 18.66 2.54
C ILE A 177 10.94 19.81 3.41
N PHE A 178 11.15 19.56 4.70
CA PHE A 178 12.25 20.17 5.44
C PHE A 178 13.35 19.13 5.60
#